data_AF-A0A0Q6ZJ87-F1
#
_entry.id   AF-A0A0Q6ZJ87-F1
#
_cell.length_a   1.000
_cell.length_b   1.000
_cell.length_c   1.000
_cell.angle_alpha   90.00
_cell.angle_beta   90.00
_cell.angle_gamma   90.00
#
_symmetry.space_group_name_H-M   'P 1'
#
loop_
_entity.id
_entity.type
_entity.pdbx_description
1 polymer ?
#
loop_
_entity_poly.entity_id
_entity_poly.type
_entity_poly.pdbx_seq_one_letter_code
_entity_poly.pdbx_strand_id
1 'polypeptide(L)' 'MQRTMIGAAGAVLLLVTPALAERVSRESDITSLRLGQHIYVDDGTCPAGQIKEITGSKLTPQGVAFTRKCLDRRNMRQ' A
#
# COMPACT_ATOMS: atom_id res chain seq x y z
N MET A 1 -7.23 -52.33 28.73
CA MET A 1 -7.66 -52.33 27.31
C MET A 1 -8.30 -50.99 26.99
N GLN A 2 -7.55 -50.04 26.44
CA GLN A 2 -8.04 -48.69 26.16
C GLN A 2 -7.59 -48.31 24.74
N ARG A 3 -8.51 -48.50 23.79
CA ARG A 3 -8.36 -48.16 22.37
C ARG A 3 -8.72 -46.69 22.23
N THR A 4 -7.74 -45.80 22.15
CA THR A 4 -7.97 -44.41 21.77
C THR A 4 -7.74 -44.28 20.26
N MET A 5 -8.83 -44.01 19.54
CA MET A 5 -8.87 -43.73 18.11
C MET A 5 -7.95 -42.55 17.77
N ILE A 6 -7.09 -42.73 16.77
CA ILE A 6 -6.32 -41.66 16.15
C ILE A 6 -7.28 -40.87 15.25
N GLY A 7 -7.81 -39.76 15.77
CA GLY A 7 -8.46 -38.74 14.95
C GLY A 7 -7.40 -37.97 14.19
N ALA A 8 -7.40 -38.07 12.87
CA ALA A 8 -6.51 -37.32 11.99
C ALA A 8 -6.79 -35.81 12.14
N ALA A 9 -6.00 -35.14 12.99
CA ALA A 9 -5.96 -33.69 13.05
C ALA A 9 -5.24 -33.17 11.81
N GLY A 10 -6.01 -32.91 10.75
CA GLY A 10 -5.50 -32.24 9.55
C GLY A 10 -4.98 -30.86 9.90
N ALA A 11 -3.68 -30.63 9.71
CA ALA A 11 -3.06 -29.33 9.89
C ALA A 11 -3.58 -28.35 8.84
N VAL A 12 -4.41 -27.39 9.25
CA VAL A 12 -4.84 -26.28 8.39
C VAL A 12 -3.70 -25.27 8.30
N LEU A 13 -2.98 -25.27 7.18
CA LEU A 13 -1.98 -24.26 6.84
C LEU A 13 -2.70 -23.03 6.27
N LEU A 14 -2.79 -21.95 7.06
CA LEU A 14 -3.28 -20.64 6.61
C LEU A 14 -2.17 -19.94 5.83
N LEU A 15 -2.35 -19.79 4.52
CA LEU A 15 -1.47 -19.00 3.66
C LEU A 15 -1.78 -17.50 3.87
N VAL A 16 -0.89 -16.80 4.58
CA VAL A 16 -0.96 -15.33 4.71
C VAL A 16 -0.33 -14.71 3.47
N THR A 17 -1.11 -13.99 2.67
CA THR A 17 -0.60 -13.21 1.54
C THR A 17 -0.08 -11.85 2.05
N PRO A 18 1.19 -11.47 1.77
CA PRO A 18 1.67 -10.14 2.10
C PRO A 18 1.01 -9.12 1.16
N ALA A 19 0.40 -8.08 1.72
CA ALA A 19 -0.10 -6.95 0.94
C ALA A 19 1.11 -6.19 0.37
N LEU A 20 1.38 -6.36 -0.93
CA LEU A 20 2.44 -5.61 -1.62
C LEU A 20 1.97 -4.17 -1.84
N ALA A 21 2.77 -3.22 -1.37
CA ALA A 21 2.59 -1.81 -1.68
C ALA A 21 2.93 -1.57 -3.16
N GLU A 22 1.91 -1.24 -3.96
CA GLU A 22 2.04 -0.97 -5.39
C GLU A 22 2.97 0.24 -5.62
N ARG A 23 4.15 0.01 -6.21
CA ARG A 23 5.04 1.07 -6.69
C ARG A 23 4.84 1.27 -8.18
N VAL A 24 4.42 2.47 -8.58
CA VAL A 24 4.24 2.84 -9.99
C VAL A 24 5.28 3.86 -10.43
N SER A 25 5.72 3.76 -11.69
CA SER A 25 6.79 4.61 -12.24
C SER A 25 6.30 5.98 -12.73
N ARG A 26 5.00 6.14 -13.01
CA ARG A 26 4.39 7.42 -13.36
C ARG A 26 3.06 7.60 -12.64
N GLU A 27 2.74 8.85 -12.33
CA GLU A 27 1.47 9.23 -11.72
C GLU A 27 0.26 8.88 -12.61
N SER A 28 0.42 8.98 -13.93
CA SER A 28 -0.61 8.56 -14.90
C SER A 28 -0.92 7.07 -14.86
N ASP A 29 -0.01 6.26 -14.30
CA ASP A 29 -0.20 4.81 -14.16
C ASP A 29 -0.95 4.48 -12.85
N ILE A 30 -1.27 5.49 -12.02
CA ILE A 30 -2.18 5.37 -10.88
C ILE A 30 -3.61 5.34 -11.43
N THR A 31 -4.07 4.16 -11.85
CA THR A 31 -5.45 3.94 -12.33
C THR A 31 -6.50 4.21 -11.25
N SER A 32 -6.19 3.91 -9.98
CA SER A 32 -7.01 4.29 -8.84
C SER A 32 -6.19 4.30 -7.55
N LEU A 33 -6.17 5.42 -6.83
CA LEU A 33 -5.58 5.50 -5.49
C LEU A 33 -6.69 5.36 -4.44
N ARG A 34 -6.50 4.46 -3.48
CA ARG A 34 -7.48 4.21 -2.42
C ARG A 34 -7.44 5.34 -1.39
N LEU A 35 -8.55 5.54 -0.68
CA LEU A 35 -8.58 6.47 0.45
C LEU A 35 -7.55 6.04 1.50
N GLY A 36 -6.70 6.97 1.94
CA GLY A 36 -5.60 6.73 2.86
C GLY A 36 -4.38 6.04 2.26
N GLN A 37 -4.38 5.71 0.96
CA GLN A 37 -3.19 5.17 0.30
C GLN A 37 -2.20 6.29 -0.01
N HIS A 38 -0.91 6.00 0.19
CA HIS A 38 0.21 6.90 -0.08
C HIS A 38 1.08 6.29 -1.18
N ILE A 39 1.36 7.06 -2.23
CA ILE A 39 2.26 6.67 -3.33
C ILE A 39 3.36 7.72 -3.42
N TYR A 40 4.59 7.26 -3.60
CA TYR A 40 5.76 8.11 -3.69
C TYR A 40 6.35 8.04 -5.09
N VAL A 41 6.57 9.19 -5.70
CA VAL A 41 6.97 9.35 -7.10
C VAL A 41 8.20 10.25 -7.17
N ASP A 42 9.22 9.81 -7.90
CA ASP A 42 10.46 10.54 -8.14
C ASP A 42 10.51 10.94 -9.62
N ASP A 43 9.77 11.99 -9.99
CA ASP A 43 9.64 12.48 -11.36
C ASP A 43 10.38 13.81 -11.60
N GLY A 44 11.20 14.24 -10.64
CA GLY A 44 11.96 15.49 -10.73
C GLY A 44 11.14 16.77 -10.56
N THR A 45 9.85 16.68 -10.24
CA THR A 45 9.01 17.88 -9.98
C THR A 45 9.30 18.51 -8.62
N CYS A 46 9.84 17.73 -7.68
CA CYS A 46 10.25 18.21 -6.36
C CYS A 46 11.76 18.57 -6.35
N PRO A 47 12.20 19.52 -5.49
CA PRO A 47 13.62 19.87 -5.33
C PRO A 47 14.51 18.67 -4.96
N ALA A 48 15.81 18.78 -5.26
CA ALA A 48 16.77 17.74 -4.95
C ALA A 48 16.73 17.35 -3.46
N GLY A 49 16.68 16.04 -3.20
CA GLY A 49 16.53 15.49 -1.85
C GLY A 49 15.09 15.35 -1.35
N GLN A 50 14.10 15.77 -2.15
CA GLN A 50 12.68 15.57 -1.86
C GLN A 50 12.07 14.51 -2.79
N ILE A 51 10.94 13.93 -2.37
CA ILE A 51 10.13 13.00 -3.15
C ILE A 51 8.68 13.48 -3.16
N LYS A 52 7.99 13.30 -4.29
CA LYS A 52 6.57 13.64 -4.41
C LYS A 52 5.73 12.55 -3.75
N GLU A 53 4.93 12.90 -2.76
CA GLU A 53 3.93 12.03 -2.18
C GLU A 53 2.54 12.38 -2.73
N ILE A 54 1.81 11.36 -3.11
CA ILE A 54 0.44 11.41 -3.60
C ILE A 54 -0.43 10.61 -2.63
N THR A 55 -1.40 11.26 -2.00
CA THR A 55 -2.25 10.64 -0.98
C THR A 55 -3.72 10.67 -1.38
N GLY A 56 -4.42 9.56 -1.20
CA GLY A 56 -5.88 9.50 -1.30
C GLY A 56 -6.51 10.19 -0.11
N SER A 57 -6.79 11.49 -0.23
CA SER A 57 -7.11 12.36 0.91
C SER A 57 -8.57 12.33 1.33
N LYS A 58 -9.50 12.21 0.37
CA LYS A 58 -10.94 12.35 0.65
C LYS A 58 -11.78 11.55 -0.34
N LEU A 59 -12.85 10.92 0.15
CA LEU A 59 -13.88 10.33 -0.70
C LEU A 59 -14.88 11.42 -1.12
N THR A 60 -15.11 11.54 -2.42
CA THR A 60 -16.04 12.48 -3.05
C THR A 60 -17.08 11.70 -3.86
N PRO A 61 -18.22 12.30 -4.25
CA PRO A 61 -19.20 11.64 -5.12
C PRO A 61 -18.62 11.17 -6.46
N GLN A 62 -17.53 11.78 -6.93
CA GLN A 62 -16.83 11.45 -8.17
C GLN A 62 -15.70 10.42 -7.96
N GLY A 63 -15.46 9.95 -6.73
CA GLY A 63 -14.39 9.02 -6.37
C GLY A 63 -13.41 9.59 -5.34
N VAL A 64 -12.22 9.02 -5.25
CA VAL A 64 -11.20 9.45 -4.28
C VAL A 64 -10.43 10.65 -4.83
N ALA A 65 -10.37 11.74 -4.06
CA ALA A 65 -9.58 12.93 -4.37
C ALA A 65 -8.15 12.80 -3.84
N PHE A 66 -7.18 13.22 -4.64
CA PHE A 66 -5.75 13.08 -4.34
C PHE A 66 -5.11 14.41 -3.95
N THR A 67 -4.21 14.38 -2.97
CA THR A 67 -3.34 15.51 -2.60
C THR A 67 -1.90 15.20 -2.98
N ARG A 68 -1.14 16.24 -3.33
CA ARG A 68 0.27 16.14 -3.74
C ARG A 68 1.11 17.02 -2.82
N LYS A 69 2.20 16.48 -2.29
CA LYS A 69 3.17 17.28 -1.51
C LYS A 69 4.58 16.75 -1.72
N CYS A 70 5.56 17.65 -1.72
CA CYS A 70 6.96 17.26 -1.69
C CYS A 70 7.40 17.05 -0.24
N LEU A 71 8.01 15.90 0.04
CA LEU A 71 8.57 15.58 1.35
C LEU A 71 10.09 15.40 1.26
N ASP A 72 10.84 15.83 2.29
CA ASP A 72 12.25 15.43 2.43
C ASP A 72 12.30 13.90 2.54
N ARG A 73 13.16 13.27 1.73
CA ARG A 73 13.34 11.81 1.71
C ARG A 73 13.64 11.22 3.09
N ARG A 74 14.29 12.00 3.97
CA ARG A 74 14.64 11.58 5.33
C ARG A 74 13.46 11.60 6.31
N ASN A 75 12.40 12.35 5.98
CA ASN A 75 11.20 12.50 6.81
C ASN A 75 10.04 11.59 6.37
N MET A 76 10.28 10.71 5.39
CA MET A 76 9.34 9.70 4.94
C MET A 76 9.22 8.59 6.00
N ARG A 77 8.30 8.71 6.96
CA ARG A 77 7.93 7.60 7.83
C ARG A 77 7.04 6.63 7.05
N GLN A 78 7.50 5.39 6.89
CA GLN A 78 6.71 4.28 6.35
C GLN A 78 5.85 3.65 7.45
#